data_AF-A0A2A7A303-F1
#
_entry.id   AF-A0A2A7A303-F1
#
_cell.length_a   1.000
_cell.length_b   1.000
_cell.length_c   1.000
_cell.angle_alpha   90.00
_cell.angle_beta   90.00
_cell.angle_gamma   90.00
#
_symmetry.space_group_name_H-M   'P 1'
#
loop_
_entity.id
_entity.type
_entity.pdbx_description
1 polymer ?
#
loop_
_entity_poly.entity_id
_entity_poly.type
_entity_poly.pdbx_seq_one_letter_code
_entity_poly.pdbx_strand_id
1 'polypeptide(L)'
;MKAMKTFAALLALAFSLAGCGAVDGAPVRPAPGSAGRGSSTAASGADSAEPEQLAAMRQLAGENGDLAGVLYLGSVPERTTDVHAVLDSLPEQPWQFVADIPADRWVAAPGGGRELYCIFAVRREDTLFVYEKQDPAYPAQLGKELYGRQGGQPILLLCNGSREDTDTMVTVYCSTGRPLDWNPQLSAETGRPVPVEGVDDFSQHPAPGAAP
;
A
#
# COMPACT_ATOMS: atom_id res chain seq x y z
N MET A 1 -23.93 1.49 -44.27
CA MET A 1 -23.26 2.73 -44.73
C MET A 1 -24.14 3.91 -44.38
N LYS A 2 -23.79 4.69 -43.35
CA LYS A 2 -24.49 5.91 -42.93
C LYS A 2 -23.44 7.00 -42.74
N ALA A 3 -23.73 8.16 -43.33
CA ALA A 3 -22.80 9.22 -43.67
C ALA A 3 -22.21 9.97 -42.47
N MET A 4 -20.91 10.25 -42.57
CA MET A 4 -20.15 11.20 -41.73
C MET A 4 -20.56 12.65 -42.02
N LYS A 5 -20.55 13.50 -41.00
CA LYS A 5 -20.44 14.96 -41.16
C LYS A 5 -19.66 15.55 -39.99
N THR A 6 -18.42 15.94 -40.29
CA THR A 6 -17.51 16.71 -39.44
C THR A 6 -17.90 18.19 -39.48
N PHE A 7 -17.80 18.89 -38.36
CA PHE A 7 -17.84 20.35 -38.29
C PHE A 7 -16.58 20.84 -37.58
N ALA A 8 -15.69 21.44 -38.37
CA ALA A 8 -14.52 22.17 -37.92
C ALA A 8 -14.84 23.68 -37.99
N ALA A 9 -14.49 24.43 -36.95
CA ALA A 9 -14.52 25.89 -36.97
C ALA A 9 -13.12 26.41 -36.66
N LEU A 10 -12.48 26.95 -37.70
CA LEU A 10 -11.27 27.77 -37.62
C LEU A 10 -11.63 29.15 -37.05
N LEU A 11 -10.83 29.64 -36.11
CA LEU A 11 -10.73 31.08 -35.84
C LEU A 11 -9.27 31.51 -36.06
N ALA A 12 -9.04 32.16 -37.18
CA ALA A 12 -7.82 32.89 -37.48
C ALA A 12 -8.02 34.35 -37.07
N LEU A 13 -7.09 34.91 -36.30
CA LEU A 13 -6.87 36.35 -36.24
C LEU A 13 -5.37 36.61 -36.36
N ALA A 14 -5.00 37.25 -37.46
CA ALA A 14 -3.66 37.74 -37.76
C ALA A 14 -3.57 39.24 -37.46
N PHE A 15 -2.34 39.71 -37.18
CA PHE A 15 -1.68 40.97 -37.60
C PHE A 15 -0.62 41.32 -36.54
N SER A 16 0.66 40.95 -36.72
CA SER A 16 1.75 41.62 -37.48
C SER A 16 2.35 42.85 -36.77
N LEU A 17 3.65 42.79 -36.41
CA LEU A 17 4.78 43.49 -37.08
C LEU A 17 5.98 43.76 -36.14
N ALA A 18 7.16 43.68 -36.76
CA ALA A 18 8.39 44.44 -36.51
C ALA A 18 9.31 44.05 -35.34
N GLY A 19 10.58 43.75 -35.69
CA GLY A 19 11.71 43.84 -34.76
C GLY A 19 12.87 42.90 -35.08
N CYS A 20 13.63 43.16 -36.14
CA CYS A 20 14.99 42.61 -36.31
C CYS A 20 15.95 43.25 -35.28
N GLY A 21 16.77 42.43 -34.63
CA GLY A 21 17.90 42.90 -33.84
C GLY A 21 18.73 41.71 -33.35
N ALA A 22 19.80 41.41 -34.07
CA ALA A 22 20.86 40.53 -33.59
C ALA A 22 21.59 41.22 -32.41
N VAL A 23 21.80 40.50 -31.31
CA VAL A 23 22.80 40.86 -30.30
C VAL A 23 23.67 39.64 -30.04
N ASP A 24 24.93 39.76 -30.45
CA ASP A 24 26.03 38.86 -30.10
C ASP A 24 26.74 39.51 -28.90
N GLY A 25 26.95 38.76 -27.81
CA GLY A 25 27.57 39.33 -26.61
C GLY A 25 27.73 38.37 -25.43
N ALA A 26 28.75 37.51 -25.52
CA ALA A 26 29.62 36.94 -24.46
C ALA A 26 29.02 36.33 -23.15
N PRO A 27 29.65 35.24 -22.63
CA PRO A 27 29.10 34.40 -21.57
C PRO A 27 29.26 35.03 -20.19
N VAL A 28 28.19 35.02 -19.38
CA VAL A 28 28.28 35.38 -17.96
C VAL A 28 28.98 34.25 -17.21
N ARG A 29 30.16 34.57 -16.66
CA ARG A 29 30.94 33.72 -15.75
C ARG A 29 30.10 33.28 -14.54
N PRO A 30 30.29 32.04 -14.04
CA PRO A 30 29.75 31.63 -12.75
C PRO A 30 30.49 32.30 -11.60
N ALA A 31 29.76 32.69 -10.55
CA ALA A 31 30.34 33.16 -9.30
C ALA A 31 31.10 32.00 -8.62
N PRO A 32 32.32 32.24 -8.09
CA PRO A 32 33.12 31.22 -7.42
C PRO A 32 32.75 31.10 -5.94
N GLY A 33 32.66 29.87 -5.45
CA GLY A 33 32.90 29.56 -4.03
C GLY A 33 31.71 29.08 -3.21
N SER A 34 31.41 27.79 -3.32
CA SER A 34 31.22 26.92 -2.14
C SER A 34 31.29 25.46 -2.59
N ALA A 35 32.51 24.91 -2.55
CA ALA A 35 32.72 23.48 -2.61
C ALA A 35 32.14 22.84 -1.33
N GLY A 36 31.04 22.12 -1.48
CA GLY A 36 30.48 21.20 -0.51
C GLY A 36 30.23 19.87 -1.21
N ARG A 37 31.26 19.02 -1.19
CA ARG A 37 31.33 17.66 -1.72
C ARG A 37 30.38 16.74 -0.92
N GLY A 38 29.70 15.84 -1.64
CA GLY A 38 28.96 14.69 -1.08
C GLY A 38 27.56 14.62 -1.68
N SER A 39 27.39 14.05 -2.87
CA SER A 39 27.05 12.64 -3.01
C SER A 39 26.02 12.19 -1.97
N SER A 40 24.75 12.20 -2.34
CA SER A 40 23.73 11.29 -1.81
C SER A 40 22.58 11.22 -2.80
N THR A 41 22.72 10.32 -3.76
CA THR A 41 21.59 9.52 -4.24
C THR A 41 20.78 9.03 -3.04
N ALA A 42 19.60 9.57 -2.82
CA ALA A 42 18.60 9.05 -1.89
C ALA A 42 17.24 9.15 -2.61
N ALA A 43 16.50 8.08 -2.88
CA ALA A 43 16.57 6.73 -2.38
C ALA A 43 16.79 5.75 -3.53
N SER A 44 17.98 5.13 -3.60
CA SER A 44 17.96 3.69 -3.80
C SER A 44 17.23 3.18 -2.56
N GLY A 45 15.93 2.90 -2.68
CA GLY A 45 15.30 1.99 -1.75
C GLY A 45 16.26 0.82 -1.68
N ALA A 46 16.92 0.66 -0.53
CA ALA A 46 17.82 -0.45 -0.33
C ALA A 46 17.01 -1.65 -0.78
N ASP A 47 17.52 -2.33 -1.79
CA ASP A 47 17.03 -3.61 -2.23
C ASP A 47 17.38 -4.58 -1.10
N SER A 48 16.74 -4.38 0.06
CA SER A 48 16.67 -5.35 1.12
C SER A 48 15.95 -6.49 0.44
N ALA A 49 16.73 -7.51 0.09
CA ALA A 49 16.23 -8.73 -0.51
C ALA A 49 14.94 -9.12 0.22
N GLU A 50 13.89 -9.39 -0.55
CA GLU A 50 12.62 -9.82 0.03
C GLU A 50 12.88 -10.99 0.98
N PRO A 51 12.34 -10.95 2.22
CA PRO A 51 12.44 -12.07 3.12
C PRO A 51 11.93 -13.35 2.43
N GLU A 52 12.70 -14.44 2.47
CA GLU A 52 12.37 -15.67 1.74
C GLU A 52 10.96 -16.20 2.06
N GLN A 53 10.53 -16.07 3.32
CA GLN A 53 9.19 -16.44 3.75
C GLN A 53 8.10 -15.63 3.03
N LEU A 54 8.30 -14.31 2.87
CA LEU A 54 7.36 -13.45 2.17
C LEU A 54 7.37 -13.73 0.66
N ALA A 55 8.56 -13.96 0.07
CA ALA A 55 8.69 -14.33 -1.34
C ALA A 55 7.94 -15.64 -1.64
N ALA A 56 8.06 -16.65 -0.78
CA ALA A 56 7.34 -17.91 -0.90
C ALA A 56 5.81 -17.73 -0.82
N MET A 57 5.33 -16.90 0.11
CA MET A 57 3.91 -16.58 0.22
C MET A 57 3.38 -15.87 -1.03
N ARG A 58 4.11 -14.88 -1.55
CA ARG A 58 3.75 -14.19 -2.80
C ARG A 58 3.71 -15.14 -3.98
N GLN A 59 4.66 -16.07 -4.06
CA GLN A 59 4.66 -17.06 -5.13
C GLN A 59 3.40 -17.93 -5.06
N LEU A 60 3.08 -18.47 -3.88
CA LEU A 60 1.91 -19.34 -3.70
C LEU A 60 0.60 -18.60 -4.03
N ALA A 61 0.40 -17.42 -3.46
CA ALA A 61 -0.77 -16.59 -3.75
C ALA A 61 -0.84 -16.18 -5.25
N GLY A 62 0.32 -15.87 -5.86
CA GLY A 62 0.40 -15.54 -7.27
C GLY A 62 0.03 -16.69 -8.21
N GLU A 63 0.39 -17.93 -7.86
CA GLU A 63 0.00 -19.14 -8.59
C GLU A 63 -1.52 -19.39 -8.51
N ASN A 64 -2.14 -19.02 -7.39
CA ASN A 64 -3.59 -19.08 -7.18
C ASN A 64 -4.36 -17.92 -7.85
N GLY A 65 -3.63 -16.88 -8.30
CA GLY A 65 -4.22 -15.69 -8.92
C GLY A 65 -4.70 -14.64 -7.91
N ASP A 66 -4.29 -14.75 -6.66
CA ASP A 66 -4.61 -13.80 -5.60
C ASP A 66 -3.83 -12.49 -5.78
N LEU A 67 -4.41 -11.40 -5.25
CA LEU A 67 -3.87 -10.05 -5.34
C LEU A 67 -3.25 -9.59 -4.01
N ALA A 68 -3.67 -10.18 -2.89
CA ALA A 68 -3.13 -9.87 -1.57
C ALA A 68 -2.98 -11.14 -0.71
N GLY A 69 -2.10 -11.05 0.29
CA GLY A 69 -2.01 -12.03 1.38
C GLY A 69 -2.33 -11.39 2.70
N VAL A 70 -2.96 -12.14 3.60
CA VAL A 70 -3.26 -11.73 4.98
C VAL A 70 -2.73 -12.75 5.98
N LEU A 71 -2.23 -12.24 7.10
CA LEU A 71 -1.81 -12.98 8.28
C LEU A 71 -2.50 -12.36 9.49
N TYR A 72 -3.33 -13.12 10.20
CA TYR A 72 -3.81 -12.72 11.52
C TYR A 72 -2.78 -13.14 12.58
N LEU A 73 -2.23 -12.14 13.26
CA LEU A 73 -1.11 -12.32 14.20
C LEU A 73 -1.61 -12.53 15.64
N GLY A 74 -2.80 -12.00 15.95
CA GLY A 74 -3.45 -12.16 17.25
C GLY A 74 -4.27 -10.94 17.64
N SER A 75 -4.73 -10.93 18.89
CA SER A 75 -5.48 -9.80 19.45
C SER A 75 -5.18 -9.53 20.90
N VAL A 76 -5.47 -8.29 21.31
CA VAL A 76 -5.36 -7.80 22.69
C VAL A 76 -6.74 -7.63 23.35
N PRO A 77 -6.81 -7.70 24.70
CA PRO A 77 -8.08 -7.59 25.40
C PRO A 77 -8.72 -6.20 25.28
N GLU A 78 -7.91 -5.14 25.27
CA GLU A 78 -8.37 -3.75 25.23
C GLU A 78 -7.91 -3.04 23.97
N ARG A 79 -8.74 -2.09 23.51
CA ARG A 79 -8.45 -1.30 22.31
C ARG A 79 -7.24 -0.40 22.56
N THR A 80 -6.31 -0.38 21.61
CA THR A 80 -5.10 0.44 21.68
C THR A 80 -4.70 0.95 20.29
N THR A 81 -3.86 1.97 20.25
CA THR A 81 -3.22 2.48 19.03
C THR A 81 -1.74 2.11 18.95
N ASP A 82 -1.20 1.48 19.99
CA ASP A 82 0.21 1.12 20.10
C ASP A 82 0.47 -0.24 19.43
N VAL A 83 0.81 -0.20 18.15
CA VAL A 83 1.13 -1.39 17.34
C VAL A 83 2.33 -2.15 17.92
N HIS A 84 3.33 -1.43 18.46
CA HIS A 84 4.53 -2.05 19.01
C HIS A 84 4.19 -2.87 20.25
N ALA A 85 3.47 -2.27 21.20
CA ALA A 85 3.07 -2.94 22.42
C ALA A 85 2.18 -4.15 22.15
N VAL A 86 1.30 -4.06 21.14
CA VAL A 86 0.51 -5.22 20.69
C VAL A 86 1.44 -6.31 20.17
N LEU A 87 2.31 -6.01 19.21
CA LEU A 87 3.22 -6.99 18.60
C LEU A 87 4.09 -7.69 19.66
N ASP A 88 4.65 -6.95 20.61
CA ASP A 88 5.48 -7.47 21.70
C ASP A 88 4.69 -8.34 22.70
N SER A 89 3.38 -8.13 22.82
CA SER A 89 2.51 -8.91 23.73
C SER A 89 2.04 -10.23 23.13
N LEU A 90 2.10 -10.36 21.80
CA LEU A 90 1.65 -11.56 21.11
C LEU A 90 2.68 -12.70 21.25
N PRO A 91 2.25 -13.97 21.16
CA PRO A 91 3.18 -15.08 21.03
C PRO A 91 4.13 -14.87 19.83
N GLU A 92 5.34 -15.42 19.94
CA GLU A 92 6.32 -15.35 18.86
C GLU A 92 5.73 -15.90 17.56
N GLN A 93 5.82 -15.10 16.50
CA GLN A 93 5.23 -15.43 15.21
C GLN A 93 6.15 -16.37 14.42
N PRO A 94 5.62 -17.36 13.70
CA PRO A 94 6.43 -18.26 12.89
C PRO A 94 7.05 -17.55 11.66
N TRP A 95 6.56 -16.35 11.33
CA TRP A 95 7.03 -15.52 10.22
C TRP A 95 7.97 -14.42 10.74
N GLN A 96 9.26 -14.67 10.65
CA GLN A 96 10.32 -13.80 11.20
C GLN A 96 10.26 -12.38 10.60
N PHE A 97 9.91 -12.27 9.31
CA PHE A 97 9.84 -10.97 8.64
C PHE A 97 8.82 -10.00 9.24
N VAL A 98 7.83 -10.49 9.99
CA VAL A 98 6.80 -9.67 10.63
C VAL A 98 7.42 -8.74 11.67
N ALA A 99 8.38 -9.23 12.46
CA ALA A 99 9.10 -8.43 13.45
C ALA A 99 10.01 -7.38 12.81
N ASP A 100 10.46 -7.62 11.58
CA ASP A 100 11.34 -6.72 10.82
C ASP A 100 10.58 -5.65 10.02
N ILE A 101 9.25 -5.63 10.06
CA ILE A 101 8.46 -4.58 9.40
C ILE A 101 8.78 -3.23 10.08
N PRO A 102 9.27 -2.22 9.34
CA PRO A 102 9.61 -0.92 9.90
C PRO A 102 8.37 -0.14 10.33
N ALA A 103 8.55 0.70 11.34
CA ALA A 103 7.47 1.47 11.96
C ALA A 103 6.72 2.42 11.01
N ASP A 104 7.32 2.82 9.89
CA ASP A 104 6.64 3.63 8.86
C ASP A 104 5.59 2.82 8.06
N ARG A 105 5.51 1.51 8.29
CA ARG A 105 4.51 0.58 7.73
C ARG A 105 3.59 -0.01 8.81
N TRP A 106 3.57 0.59 9.99
CA TRP A 106 2.62 0.24 11.05
C TRP A 106 1.44 1.19 10.99
N VAL A 107 0.24 0.64 10.88
CA VAL A 107 -1.01 1.36 10.67
C VAL A 107 -1.95 0.99 11.81
N ALA A 108 -2.51 1.99 12.48
CA ALA A 108 -3.57 1.80 13.47
C ALA A 108 -4.84 2.47 13.00
N ALA A 109 -5.98 1.77 13.15
CA ALA A 109 -7.28 2.37 12.93
C ALA A 109 -7.49 3.58 13.87
N PRO A 110 -8.25 4.59 13.44
CA PRO A 110 -8.63 5.70 14.31
C PRO A 110 -9.44 5.17 15.50
N GLY A 111 -9.09 5.65 16.70
CA GLY A 111 -9.65 5.08 17.94
C GLY A 111 -9.01 3.77 18.38
N GLY A 112 -8.08 3.23 17.59
CA GLY A 112 -7.33 2.02 17.88
C GLY A 112 -8.02 0.74 17.44
N GLY A 113 -7.38 -0.38 17.70
CA GLY A 113 -7.87 -1.71 17.40
C GLY A 113 -7.48 -2.70 18.48
N ARG A 114 -7.99 -3.92 18.33
CA ARG A 114 -7.59 -5.07 19.14
C ARG A 114 -6.97 -6.16 18.30
N GLU A 115 -7.27 -6.22 17.01
CA GLU A 115 -6.83 -7.27 16.11
C GLU A 115 -5.62 -6.78 15.32
N LEU A 116 -4.54 -7.56 15.31
CA LEU A 116 -3.33 -7.26 14.56
C LEU A 116 -3.23 -8.18 13.34
N TYR A 117 -3.10 -7.56 12.17
CA TYR A 117 -2.91 -8.23 10.89
C TYR A 117 -1.58 -7.82 10.26
N CYS A 118 -0.96 -8.75 9.52
CA CYS A 118 0.03 -8.40 8.50
C CYS A 118 -0.61 -8.57 7.11
N ILE A 119 -0.47 -7.56 6.26
CA ILE A 119 -1.09 -7.51 4.93
C ILE A 119 -0.07 -7.07 3.89
N PHE A 120 -0.05 -7.73 2.74
CA PHE A 120 0.83 -7.38 1.62
C PHE A 120 0.11 -7.59 0.28
N ALA A 121 0.49 -6.82 -0.74
CA ALA A 121 0.07 -7.10 -2.11
C ALA A 121 0.93 -8.24 -2.66
N VAL A 122 0.41 -9.09 -3.54
CA VAL A 122 1.15 -10.24 -4.10
C VAL A 122 2.26 -9.80 -5.05
N ARG A 123 2.02 -8.79 -5.91
CA ARG A 123 3.06 -8.22 -6.77
C ARG A 123 3.77 -7.07 -6.09
N ARG A 124 5.07 -6.92 -6.34
CA ARG A 124 5.89 -5.89 -5.69
C ARG A 124 5.66 -4.51 -6.30
N GLU A 125 5.08 -4.44 -7.49
CA GLU A 125 4.82 -3.19 -8.20
C GLU A 125 3.47 -2.57 -7.79
N ASP A 126 2.64 -3.37 -7.12
CA ASP A 126 1.29 -3.00 -6.72
C ASP A 126 1.32 -1.98 -5.57
N THR A 127 0.26 -1.18 -5.50
CA THR A 127 0.09 -0.15 -4.47
C THR A 127 -0.91 -0.64 -3.45
N LEU A 128 -0.54 -0.56 -2.17
CA LEU A 128 -1.42 -0.91 -1.07
C LEU A 128 -1.90 0.37 -0.40
N PHE A 129 -3.21 0.48 -0.25
CA PHE A 129 -3.86 1.54 0.51
C PHE A 129 -4.66 0.95 1.68
N VAL A 130 -4.71 1.72 2.75
CA VAL A 130 -5.57 1.48 3.90
C VAL A 130 -6.39 2.73 4.12
N TYR A 131 -7.70 2.56 4.21
CA TYR A 131 -8.65 3.62 4.49
C TYR A 131 -9.45 3.27 5.75
N GLU A 132 -9.93 4.29 6.45
CA GLU A 132 -11.02 4.10 7.40
C GLU A 132 -12.20 3.44 6.67
N LYS A 133 -12.92 2.56 7.37
CA LYS A 133 -14.13 2.00 6.80
C LYS A 133 -15.10 3.13 6.49
N GLN A 134 -15.62 3.09 5.29
CA GLN A 134 -16.57 4.06 4.79
C GLN A 134 -17.85 4.11 5.65
N ASP A 135 -18.33 5.32 5.92
CA ASP A 135 -19.63 5.54 6.54
C ASP A 135 -20.75 5.06 5.59
N PRO A 136 -21.57 4.08 5.99
CA PRO A 136 -22.68 3.60 5.17
C PRO A 136 -23.70 4.69 4.81
N ALA A 137 -23.78 5.79 5.58
CA ALA A 137 -24.62 6.93 5.25
C ALA A 137 -24.12 7.72 4.04
N TYR A 138 -22.83 7.59 3.69
CA TYR A 138 -22.19 8.30 2.58
C TYR A 138 -21.48 7.32 1.62
N PRO A 139 -22.23 6.47 0.89
CA PRO A 139 -21.71 5.38 0.06
C PRO A 139 -20.86 5.83 -1.15
N ALA A 140 -20.82 7.12 -1.45
CA ALA A 140 -19.97 7.68 -2.52
C ALA A 140 -18.65 8.30 -2.01
N GLN A 141 -18.43 8.37 -0.69
CA GLN A 141 -17.24 8.98 -0.10
C GLN A 141 -16.32 7.90 0.46
N LEU A 142 -15.09 7.86 -0.03
CA LEU A 142 -14.06 7.01 0.55
C LEU A 142 -13.78 7.47 1.99
N GLY A 143 -13.46 6.52 2.89
CA GLY A 143 -12.96 6.87 4.20
C GLY A 143 -11.61 7.59 4.13
N LYS A 144 -11.16 8.12 5.26
CA LYS A 144 -9.86 8.80 5.33
C LYS A 144 -8.73 7.81 5.04
N GLU A 145 -7.75 8.22 4.23
CA GLU A 145 -6.53 7.44 4.01
C GLU A 145 -5.71 7.36 5.30
N LEU A 146 -5.41 6.13 5.72
CA LEU A 146 -4.54 5.83 6.86
C LEU A 146 -3.12 5.47 6.40
N TYR A 147 -3.01 4.86 5.22
CA TYR A 147 -1.74 4.49 4.61
C TYR A 147 -1.89 4.37 3.09
N GLY A 148 -0.86 4.74 2.35
CA GLY A 148 -0.78 4.58 0.90
C GLY A 148 0.67 4.51 0.45
N ARG A 149 1.09 3.36 -0.08
CA ARG A 149 2.46 3.22 -0.61
C ARG A 149 2.55 2.20 -1.74
N GLN A 150 3.31 2.56 -2.77
CA GLN A 150 3.73 1.66 -3.83
C GLN A 150 4.84 0.72 -3.34
N GLY A 151 4.90 -0.50 -3.89
CA GLY A 151 5.96 -1.45 -3.57
C GLY A 151 5.44 -2.78 -3.03
N GLY A 152 4.12 -2.89 -2.86
CA GLY A 152 3.41 -4.06 -2.33
C GLY A 152 3.86 -4.52 -0.94
N GLN A 153 4.73 -3.76 -0.27
CA GLN A 153 5.44 -4.18 0.94
C GLN A 153 4.47 -4.50 2.09
N PRO A 154 4.81 -5.46 2.97
CA PRO A 154 3.93 -5.82 4.07
C PRO A 154 3.76 -4.68 5.05
N ILE A 155 2.55 -4.52 5.56
CA ILE A 155 2.20 -3.59 6.63
C ILE A 155 1.71 -4.36 7.85
N LEU A 156 1.86 -3.75 9.02
CA LEU A 156 1.12 -4.15 10.20
C LEU A 156 -0.13 -3.27 10.31
N LEU A 157 -1.29 -3.88 10.47
CA LEU A 157 -2.56 -3.19 10.64
C LEU A 157 -3.20 -3.60 11.97
N LEU A 158 -3.27 -2.66 12.91
CA LEU A 158 -4.02 -2.79 14.15
C LEU A 158 -5.41 -2.16 13.97
N CYS A 159 -6.44 -2.98 13.90
CA CYS A 159 -7.81 -2.53 13.66
C CYS A 159 -8.83 -3.34 14.49
N ASN A 160 -10.10 -2.99 14.31
CA ASN A 160 -11.28 -3.67 14.86
C ASN A 160 -11.37 -3.65 16.40
N GLY A 161 -12.41 -2.99 16.93
CA GLY A 161 -12.71 -2.98 18.36
C GLY A 161 -13.36 -4.28 18.86
N SER A 162 -13.98 -5.03 17.96
CA SER A 162 -14.51 -6.37 18.20
C SER A 162 -14.73 -7.08 16.86
N ARG A 163 -15.17 -8.34 16.89
CA ARG A 163 -15.51 -9.07 15.66
C ARG A 163 -16.66 -8.42 14.88
N GLU A 164 -17.54 -7.71 15.59
CA GLU A 164 -18.71 -7.04 15.04
C GLU A 164 -18.41 -5.58 14.62
N ASP A 165 -17.37 -4.96 15.19
CA ASP A 165 -16.96 -3.59 14.94
C ASP A 165 -15.70 -3.55 14.08
N THR A 166 -15.90 -3.66 12.77
CA THR A 166 -14.81 -3.63 11.79
C THR A 166 -14.57 -2.21 11.29
N ASP A 167 -13.36 -1.69 11.49
CA ASP A 167 -13.09 -0.23 11.41
C ASP A 167 -12.32 0.19 10.17
N THR A 168 -11.74 -0.75 9.43
CA THR A 168 -10.75 -0.45 8.40
C THR A 168 -11.04 -1.18 7.10
N MET A 169 -10.82 -0.48 5.99
CA MET A 169 -10.87 -1.04 4.65
C MET A 169 -9.47 -1.03 4.05
N VAL A 170 -9.10 -2.13 3.38
CA VAL A 170 -7.85 -2.25 2.64
C VAL A 170 -8.20 -2.31 1.17
N THR A 171 -7.47 -1.52 0.38
CA THR A 171 -7.58 -1.48 -1.07
C THR A 171 -6.22 -1.81 -1.66
N VAL A 172 -6.13 -2.87 -2.44
CA VAL A 172 -4.92 -3.20 -3.22
C VAL A 172 -5.16 -2.87 -4.67
N TYR A 173 -4.26 -2.06 -5.24
CA TYR A 173 -4.28 -1.68 -6.63
C TYR A 173 -3.18 -2.43 -7.39
N CYS A 174 -3.58 -3.26 -8.35
CA CYS A 174 -2.63 -4.02 -9.13
C CYS A 174 -2.25 -3.38 -10.48
N SER A 175 -1.07 -3.71 -10.97
CA SER A 175 -0.57 -3.29 -12.30
C SER A 175 -1.46 -3.75 -13.48
N THR A 176 -2.38 -4.70 -13.29
CA THR A 176 -3.37 -5.10 -14.32
C THR A 176 -4.66 -4.27 -14.26
N GLY A 177 -4.73 -3.27 -13.37
CA GLY A 177 -5.83 -2.32 -13.27
C GLY A 177 -7.06 -2.84 -12.51
N ARG A 178 -6.93 -3.96 -11.78
CA ARG A 178 -8.01 -4.49 -10.93
C ARG A 178 -7.80 -4.08 -9.47
N PRO A 179 -8.67 -3.24 -8.88
CA PRO A 179 -8.67 -3.04 -7.44
C PRO A 179 -9.26 -4.25 -6.73
N LEU A 180 -8.75 -4.52 -5.52
CA LEU A 180 -9.34 -5.44 -4.55
C LEU A 180 -9.61 -4.65 -3.28
N ASP A 181 -10.89 -4.44 -2.99
CA ASP A 181 -11.37 -3.72 -1.81
C ASP A 181 -11.96 -4.71 -0.82
N TRP A 182 -11.43 -4.76 0.41
CA TRP A 182 -11.94 -5.66 1.44
C TRP A 182 -11.72 -5.10 2.85
N ASN A 183 -12.37 -5.73 3.82
CA ASN A 183 -12.21 -5.40 5.24
C ASN A 183 -11.62 -6.62 5.97
N PRO A 184 -10.42 -6.50 6.57
CA PRO A 184 -9.87 -7.54 7.44
C PRO A 184 -10.78 -7.75 8.65
N GLN A 185 -11.32 -8.96 8.80
CA GLN A 185 -12.19 -9.29 9.92
C GLN A 185 -12.16 -10.80 10.19
N LEU A 186 -12.41 -11.19 11.43
CA LEU A 186 -12.52 -12.60 11.79
C LEU A 186 -13.95 -13.11 11.63
N SER A 187 -14.09 -14.32 11.06
CA SER A 187 -15.33 -15.08 11.11
C SER A 187 -15.70 -15.39 12.56
N ALA A 188 -16.96 -15.11 12.93
CA ALA A 188 -17.49 -15.45 14.24
C ALA A 188 -17.39 -16.97 14.53
N GLU A 189 -17.54 -17.80 13.50
CA GLU A 189 -17.57 -19.26 13.62
C GLU A 189 -16.18 -19.87 13.77
N THR A 190 -15.23 -19.44 12.94
CA THR A 190 -13.90 -20.08 12.87
C THR A 190 -12.82 -19.32 13.63
N GLY A 191 -13.06 -18.03 13.92
CA GLY A 191 -12.04 -17.13 14.47
C GLY A 191 -10.88 -16.87 13.52
N ARG A 192 -11.08 -17.09 12.22
CA ARG A 192 -10.09 -16.88 11.16
C ARG A 192 -10.49 -15.70 10.28
N PRO A 193 -9.56 -15.08 9.54
CA PRO A 193 -9.91 -14.15 8.48
C PRO A 193 -11.07 -14.69 7.63
N VAL A 194 -12.06 -13.84 7.38
CA VAL A 194 -13.16 -14.20 6.47
C VAL A 194 -12.58 -14.37 5.06
N PRO A 195 -12.87 -15.48 4.35
CA PRO A 195 -12.39 -15.67 2.99
C PRO A 195 -12.89 -14.56 2.06
N VAL A 196 -11.97 -14.00 1.27
CA VAL A 196 -12.25 -12.97 0.27
C VAL A 196 -11.61 -13.40 -1.03
N GLU A 197 -12.35 -13.33 -2.15
CA GLU A 197 -11.80 -13.63 -3.47
C GLU A 197 -10.61 -12.72 -3.77
N GLY A 198 -9.45 -13.31 -4.09
CA GLY A 198 -8.22 -12.58 -4.35
C GLY A 198 -7.38 -12.27 -3.11
N VAL A 199 -7.76 -12.76 -1.92
CA VAL A 199 -6.95 -12.70 -0.69
C VAL A 199 -6.64 -14.10 -0.20
N ASP A 200 -5.37 -14.45 -0.11
CA ASP A 200 -4.91 -15.71 0.49
C ASP A 200 -4.66 -15.55 2.01
N ASP A 201 -5.15 -16.48 2.83
CA ASP A 201 -5.02 -16.46 4.29
C ASP A 201 -3.86 -17.35 4.74
N PHE A 202 -2.72 -16.72 5.03
CA PHE A 202 -1.50 -17.41 5.45
C PHE A 202 -1.46 -17.72 6.94
N SER A 203 -2.47 -17.37 7.74
CA SER A 203 -2.43 -17.45 9.22
C SER A 203 -2.20 -18.85 9.77
N GLN A 204 -2.37 -19.90 8.96
CA GLN A 204 -2.15 -21.29 9.33
C GLN A 204 -1.17 -22.02 8.40
N HIS A 205 -0.54 -21.29 7.47
CA HIS A 205 0.47 -21.89 6.61
C HIS A 205 1.70 -22.22 7.47
N PRO A 206 2.28 -23.43 7.34
CA PRO A 206 3.53 -23.73 8.00
C PRO A 206 4.57 -22.73 7.51
N ALA A 207 5.33 -22.14 8.43
CA ALA A 207 6.45 -21.29 8.03
C ALA A 207 7.40 -22.12 7.15
N PRO A 208 7.85 -21.60 6.00
CA PRO A 208 8.84 -22.28 5.18
C PRO A 208 10.07 -22.63 6.02
N GLY A 209 10.42 -23.92 6.07
CA GLY A 209 11.52 -24.44 6.88
C GLY A 209 11.12 -25.06 8.23
N ALA A 210 9.86 -24.96 8.67
CA ALA A 210 9.34 -25.78 9.75
C ALA A 210 9.16 -27.21 9.23
N ALA A 211 10.04 -28.13 9.61
CA ALA A 211 9.85 -29.55 9.34
C ALA A 211 8.53 -30.04 10.00
N PRO A 212 7.79 -30.97 9.34
CA PRO A 212 6.56 -31.53 9.89
C PRO A 212 6.78 -32.36 11.16
#